data_AF-A0AB38YTV3-F1
#
_entry.id   AF-A0AB38YTV3-F1
#
_cell.length_a   1.000
_cell.length_b   1.000
_cell.length_c   1.000
_cell.angle_alpha   90.00
_cell.angle_beta   90.00
_cell.angle_gamma   90.00
#
_symmetry.space_group_name_H-M   'P 1'
#
loop_
_entity.id
_entity.type
_entity.pdbx_description
1 polymer ?
#
loop_
_entity_poly.entity_id
_entity_poly.type
_entity_poly.pdbx_seq_one_letter_code
_entity_poly.pdbx_strand_id
1 'polypeptide(L)'
;MTTSQQNLSERQKITLECVITMNKEGFKPSSWQVFRHLSNQNQQITEKQIAYDLGVIIRTKGTGVYSMKFDNNPKLWIYEEAMAEDKS
;
A
#
# COMPACT_ATOMS: atom_id res chain seq x y z
N MET A 1 20.16 6.26 5.06
CA MET A 1 19.80 5.00 5.78
C MET A 1 18.50 4.51 5.18
N THR A 2 18.47 3.33 4.55
CA THR A 2 17.30 2.81 3.81
C THR A 2 17.26 1.28 3.89
N THR A 3 16.98 0.72 5.07
CA THR A 3 16.95 -0.74 5.30
C THR A 3 15.53 -1.33 5.38
N SER A 4 14.48 -0.51 5.44
CA SER A 4 13.09 -0.98 5.68
C SER A 4 12.39 -1.53 4.43
N GLN A 5 12.68 -0.98 3.24
CA GLN A 5 12.12 -1.46 1.96
C GLN A 5 12.74 -2.79 1.48
N GLN A 6 13.82 -3.27 2.11
CA GLN A 6 14.59 -4.42 1.62
C GLN A 6 13.85 -5.77 1.75
N ASN A 7 12.84 -5.86 2.63
CA ASN A 7 12.10 -7.11 2.89
C ASN A 7 10.82 -7.28 2.07
N LEU A 8 10.51 -6.35 1.16
CA LEU A 8 9.36 -6.48 0.27
C LEU A 8 9.78 -7.12 -1.05
N SER A 9 8.96 -8.04 -1.54
CA SER A 9 9.05 -8.51 -2.93
C SER A 9 8.74 -7.37 -3.91
N GLU A 10 9.14 -7.54 -5.16
CA GLU A 10 8.93 -6.52 -6.20
C GLU A 10 7.45 -6.15 -6.36
N ARG A 11 6.56 -7.15 -6.37
CA ARG A 11 5.11 -6.93 -6.46
C ARG A 11 4.57 -6.12 -5.27
N GLN A 12 5.12 -6.34 -4.07
CA GLN A 12 4.74 -5.59 -2.88
C GLN A 12 5.28 -4.16 -2.93
N LYS A 13 6.47 -3.92 -3.49
CA LYS A 13 7.00 -2.57 -3.71
C LYS A 13 6.12 -1.79 -4.69
N ILE A 14 5.75 -2.39 -5.82
CA ILE A 14 4.81 -1.81 -6.79
C ILE A 14 3.48 -1.45 -6.12
N THR A 15 2.94 -2.37 -5.31
CA THR A 15 1.69 -2.13 -4.56
C THR A 15 1.84 -0.99 -3.55
N LEU A 16 2.96 -0.93 -2.81
CA LEU A 16 3.26 0.13 -1.85
C LEU A 16 3.39 1.49 -2.54
N GLU A 17 4.16 1.58 -3.63
CA GLU A 17 4.34 2.82 -4.40
C GLU A 17 3.01 3.34 -4.95
N CYS A 18 2.12 2.45 -5.40
CA CYS A 18 0.78 2.83 -5.81
C CYS A 18 -0.01 3.46 -4.66
N VAL A 19 -0.03 2.83 -3.47
CA VAL A 19 -0.71 3.40 -2.28
C VAL A 19 -0.13 4.75 -1.89
N ILE A 20 1.20 4.90 -1.88
CA ILE A 20 1.88 6.16 -1.57
C ILE A 20 1.47 7.24 -2.56
N THR A 21 1.50 6.94 -3.86
CA THR A 21 1.17 7.89 -4.92
C THR A 21 -0.28 8.35 -4.80
N MET A 22 -1.21 7.42 -4.67
CA MET A 22 -2.63 7.74 -4.49
C MET A 22 -2.89 8.57 -3.22
N ASN A 23 -2.20 8.28 -2.11
CA ASN A 23 -2.32 9.08 -0.88
C ASN A 23 -1.74 10.50 -1.05
N LYS A 24 -0.61 10.66 -1.76
CA LYS A 24 -0.04 11.97 -2.09
C LYS A 24 -0.94 12.79 -3.02
N GLU A 25 -1.74 12.13 -3.85
CA GLU A 25 -2.80 12.74 -4.67
C GLU A 25 -4.10 13.04 -3.89
N GLY A 26 -4.16 12.72 -2.59
CA GLY A 26 -5.30 12.99 -1.72
C GLY A 26 -6.33 11.87 -1.63
N PHE A 27 -6.08 10.71 -2.24
CA PHE A 27 -6.97 9.55 -2.17
C PHE A 27 -6.61 8.60 -1.03
N LYS A 28 -7.62 7.95 -0.44
CA LYS A 28 -7.45 6.86 0.52
C LYS A 28 -7.96 5.57 -0.13
N PRO A 29 -7.14 4.84 -0.90
CA PRO A 29 -7.64 3.79 -1.76
C PRO A 29 -8.06 2.54 -0.98
N SER A 30 -9.10 1.86 -1.47
CA SER A 30 -9.38 0.46 -1.15
C SER A 30 -8.52 -0.48 -2.02
N SER A 31 -8.48 -1.77 -1.67
CA SER A 31 -7.75 -2.78 -2.47
C SER A 31 -8.21 -2.83 -3.92
N TRP A 32 -9.51 -2.68 -4.17
CA TRP A 32 -10.08 -2.63 -5.52
C TRP A 32 -9.61 -1.39 -6.30
N GLN A 33 -9.48 -0.24 -5.63
CA GLN A 33 -8.99 0.99 -6.28
C GLN A 33 -7.51 0.88 -6.64
N VAL A 34 -6.69 0.26 -5.77
CA VAL A 34 -5.28 -0.05 -6.09
C VAL A 34 -5.21 -1.00 -7.30
N PHE A 35 -6.03 -2.05 -7.32
CA PHE A 35 -6.13 -2.97 -8.45
C PHE A 35 -6.47 -2.28 -9.76
N ARG A 36 -7.49 -1.42 -9.74
CA ARG A 36 -7.91 -0.65 -10.92
C ARG A 36 -6.79 0.27 -11.43
N HIS A 37 -6.10 0.95 -10.52
CA HIS A 37 -5.02 1.87 -10.88
C HIS A 37 -3.85 1.13 -11.53
N LEU A 38 -3.39 0.04 -10.91
CA LEU A 38 -2.30 -0.79 -11.45
C LEU A 38 -2.68 -1.47 -12.77
N SER A 39 -3.92 -1.95 -12.90
CA SER A 39 -4.41 -2.53 -14.17
C SER A 39 -4.40 -1.52 -15.31
N ASN A 40 -4.77 -0.25 -15.04
CA ASN A 40 -4.70 0.83 -16.03
C ASN A 40 -3.26 1.17 -16.44
N GLN A 41 -2.27 0.80 -15.62
CA GLN A 41 -0.84 0.91 -15.92
C GLN A 41 -0.27 -0.38 -16.54
N ASN A 42 -1.12 -1.28 -17.04
CA ASN A 42 -0.77 -2.57 -17.62
C ASN A 42 -0.03 -3.54 -16.67
N GLN A 43 -0.14 -3.34 -15.36
CA GLN A 43 0.41 -4.28 -14.38
C GLN A 43 -0.53 -5.50 -14.24
N GLN A 44 0.01 -6.71 -14.42
CA GLN A 44 -0.75 -7.95 -14.31
C GLN A 44 -0.79 -8.46 -12.86
N ILE A 45 -1.36 -7.67 -11.96
CA ILE A 45 -1.52 -8.02 -10.54
C ILE A 45 -3.01 -8.12 -10.22
N THR A 46 -3.44 -9.28 -9.74
CA THR A 46 -4.85 -9.50 -9.38
C THR A 46 -5.24 -8.77 -8.09
N GLU A 47 -6.52 -8.43 -7.94
CA GLU A 47 -7.03 -7.84 -6.68
C GLU A 47 -6.72 -8.73 -5.46
N LYS A 48 -6.78 -10.06 -5.61
CA LYS A 48 -6.44 -11.01 -4.54
C LYS A 48 -4.96 -10.90 -4.13
N GLN A 49 -4.05 -10.77 -5.10
CA GLN A 49 -2.63 -10.56 -4.82
C GLN A 49 -2.40 -9.21 -4.13
N ILE A 50 -3.07 -8.14 -4.58
CA ILE A 50 -3.00 -6.83 -3.94
C ILE A 50 -3.49 -6.88 -2.50
N ALA A 51 -4.62 -7.52 -2.22
CA ALA A 51 -5.13 -7.67 -0.87
C ALA A 51 -4.14 -8.43 0.04
N TYR A 52 -3.48 -9.46 -0.48
CA TYR A 52 -2.42 -10.17 0.23
C TYR A 52 -1.20 -9.27 0.47
N ASP A 53 -0.72 -8.59 -0.57
CA ASP A 53 0.46 -7.73 -0.52
C ASP A 53 0.25 -6.57 0.46
N LEU A 54 -0.91 -5.92 0.45
CA LEU A 54 -1.29 -4.88 1.41
C LEU A 54 -1.34 -5.40 2.85
N GLY A 55 -1.77 -6.65 3.02
CA GLY A 55 -1.68 -7.35 4.30
C GLY A 55 -0.24 -7.53 4.78
N VAL A 56 0.71 -7.83 3.89
CA VAL A 56 2.13 -7.90 4.25
C VAL A 56 2.69 -6.50 4.55
N ILE A 57 2.42 -5.53 3.68
CA ILE A 57 2.94 -4.15 3.77
C ILE A 57 2.61 -3.50 5.11
N ILE A 58 1.36 -3.60 5.60
CA ILE A 58 0.95 -3.02 6.89
C ILE A 58 1.66 -3.64 8.10
N ARG A 59 2.17 -4.88 7.97
CA ARG A 59 2.93 -5.57 9.03
C ARG A 59 4.44 -5.37 8.90
N THR A 60 4.91 -4.83 7.77
CA THR A 60 6.33 -4.53 7.54
C THR A 60 6.65 -3.16 8.12
N LYS A 61 7.64 -3.10 9.02
CA LYS A 61 8.09 -1.85 9.65
C LYS A 61 8.65 -0.87 8.61
N GLY A 62 8.42 0.42 8.83
CA GLY A 62 8.96 1.49 7.98
C GLY A 62 8.28 1.63 6.61
N THR A 63 7.14 0.96 6.38
CA THR A 63 6.33 1.20 5.17
C THR A 63 5.44 2.43 5.29
N GLY A 64 5.16 2.89 6.53
CA GLY A 64 4.25 4.01 6.80
C GLY A 64 2.80 3.76 6.41
N VAL A 65 2.43 2.52 6.06
CA VAL A 65 1.06 2.18 5.65
C VAL A 65 0.28 1.62 6.83
N TYR A 66 -0.92 2.14 7.03
CA TYR A 66 -1.92 1.58 7.92
C TYR A 66 -3.27 1.45 7.22
N SER A 67 -4.23 0.80 7.89
CA SER A 67 -5.56 0.60 7.33
C SER A 67 -6.64 1.19 8.21
N MET A 68 -7.67 1.73 7.59
CA MET A 68 -8.85 2.27 8.26
C MET A 68 -10.11 1.63 7.69
N LYS A 69 -11.12 1.38 8.52
CA LYS A 69 -12.42 0.87 8.09
C LYS A 69 -13.52 1.70 8.74
N PHE A 70 -14.46 2.17 7.94
CA PHE A 70 -15.64 2.91 8.39
C PHE A 70 -16.89 2.08 8.14
N ASP A 71 -17.54 1.60 9.20
CA ASP A 71 -18.76 0.80 9.14
C ASP A 71 -18.67 -0.36 8.12
N ASN A 72 -19.62 -0.39 7.17
CA ASN A 72 -19.72 -1.40 6.12
C ASN A 72 -18.89 -1.07 4.87
N ASN A 73 -18.09 0.00 4.88
CA ASN A 73 -17.27 0.37 3.74
C ASN A 73 -16.05 -0.57 3.58
N PRO A 74 -15.50 -0.66 2.36
CA PRO A 74 -14.22 -1.31 2.12
C PRO A 74 -13.12 -0.74 3.02
N LYS A 75 -12.18 -1.60 3.40
CA LYS A 75 -10.96 -1.18 4.08
C LYS A 75 -10.18 -0.22 3.18
N LEU A 76 -9.77 0.91 3.74
CA LEU A 76 -8.95 1.93 3.08
C LEU A 76 -7.52 1.83 3.57
N TRP A 77 -6.57 2.14 2.69
CA TRP A 77 -5.14 2.07 2.95
C TRP A 77 -4.55 3.48 2.94
N ILE A 78 -3.97 3.87 4.06
CA ILE A 78 -3.48 5.22 4.29
C ILE A 78 -1.96 5.16 4.46
N TYR A 79 -1.26 6.09 3.82
CA TYR A 79 0.18 6.25 3.96
C TYR A 79 0.50 7.55 4.70
N GLU A 80 1.37 7.47 5.71
CA GLU A 80 1.92 8.60 6.43
C GLU A 80 3.45 8.51 6.47
N GLU A 81 4.12 9.56 6.01
CA GLU A 81 5.58 9.60 5.87
C GLU A 81 6.31 9.52 7.22
N ALA A 82 5.79 10.20 8.26
CA ALA A 82 6.35 10.11 9.61
C ALA A 82 6.36 8.65 10.15
N MET A 83 5.38 7.83 9.78
CA MET A 83 5.33 6.42 10.15
C MET A 83 6.30 5.55 9.33
N ALA A 84 6.78 6.04 8.19
CA ALA A 84 7.81 5.38 7.40
C ALA A 84 9.21 5.60 7.99
N GLU A 85 9.44 6.76 8.61
CA GLU A 85 10.71 7.15 9.24
C GLU A 85 10.88 6.62 10.67
N ASP A 86 9.78 6.29 11.34
CA ASP A 86 9.80 5.88 12.75
C ASP A 86 10.21 4.40 12.93
N LYS A 87 11.53 4.18 12.93
CA LYS A 87 12.33 3.32 13.85
C LYS A 87 13.76 3.17 13.31
N SER A 88 14.60 4.15 13.64
CA SER A 88 16.05 3.92 13.77
C SER A 88 16.37 3.24 15.09
#